data_AF-A0A845XKC7-F1
#
_entry.id   AF-A0A845XKC7-F1
#
_cell.length_a   1.000
_cell.length_b   1.000
_cell.length_c   1.000
_cell.angle_alpha   90.00
_cell.angle_beta   90.00
_cell.angle_gamma   90.00
#
_symmetry.space_group_name_H-M   'P 1'
#
loop_
_entity.id
_entity.type
_entity.pdbx_description
1 polymer ?
#
loop_
_entity_poly.entity_id
_entity_poly.type
_entity_poly.pdbx_seq_one_letter_code
_entity_poly.pdbx_strand_id
1 'polypeptide(L)'
;AVMDSMTKYLNAAAIPFTFKVLYNPSEYKRHDCGVLYFERCDSEVVFGVMQTIYLANRCHFRPEVPLFTKFLAPGLSFAEEPTQKFTSQESFGMNRCQIVANGLMQAWQNGNNTPEERLNAIRQQFSQLGIEWERPYLNGE
;
A
#
# COMPACT_ATOMS: atom_id res chain seq x y z
N ALA A 1 -21.54 2.59 5.99
CA ALA A 1 -21.18 1.78 7.17
C ALA A 1 -19.70 1.93 7.54
N VAL A 2 -18.75 1.48 6.70
CA VAL A 2 -17.30 1.59 6.97
C VAL A 2 -16.83 3.04 7.12
N MET A 3 -17.09 3.90 6.12
CA MET A 3 -16.68 5.32 6.18
C MET A 3 -17.25 6.03 7.42
N ASP A 4 -18.54 5.87 7.67
CA ASP A 4 -19.23 6.47 8.83
C ASP A 4 -18.63 6.01 10.17
N SER A 5 -18.36 4.71 10.32
CA SER A 5 -17.73 4.18 11.54
C SER A 5 -16.33 4.75 11.72
N MET A 6 -15.55 4.77 10.65
CA MET A 6 -14.16 5.23 10.66
C MET A 6 -14.02 6.69 11.01
N THR A 7 -14.80 7.57 10.37
CA THR A 7 -14.76 9.00 10.69
C THR A 7 -15.19 9.24 12.13
N LYS A 8 -16.21 8.53 12.64
CA LYS A 8 -16.63 8.64 14.05
C LYS A 8 -15.53 8.27 15.03
N TYR A 9 -14.94 7.08 14.88
CA TYR A 9 -13.93 6.58 15.83
C TYR A 9 -12.64 7.40 15.78
N LEU A 10 -12.14 7.76 14.58
CA LEU A 10 -10.92 8.53 14.44
C LEU A 10 -11.09 9.98 14.95
N ASN A 11 -12.24 10.61 14.68
CA ASN A 11 -12.55 11.94 15.22
C ASN A 11 -12.69 11.92 16.75
N ALA A 12 -13.33 10.89 17.31
CA ALA A 12 -13.45 10.75 18.77
C ALA A 12 -12.07 10.55 19.44
N ALA A 13 -11.12 9.92 18.76
CA ALA A 13 -9.74 9.76 19.20
C ALA A 13 -8.83 10.96 18.85
N ALA A 14 -9.38 12.02 18.24
CA ALA A 14 -8.64 13.21 17.78
C ALA A 14 -7.45 12.90 16.86
N ILE A 15 -7.54 11.83 16.07
CA ILE A 15 -6.50 11.42 15.12
C ILE A 15 -6.68 12.19 13.81
N PRO A 16 -5.67 12.95 13.33
CA PRO A 16 -5.69 13.51 12.00
C PRO A 16 -5.63 12.42 10.93
N PHE A 17 -6.51 12.47 9.93
CA PHE A 17 -6.49 11.50 8.84
C PHE A 17 -6.93 12.13 7.52
N THR A 18 -6.50 11.51 6.42
CA THR A 18 -7.09 11.72 5.09
C THR A 18 -7.67 10.41 4.62
N PHE A 19 -8.95 10.40 4.27
CA PHE A 19 -9.60 9.23 3.68
C PHE A 19 -10.01 9.50 2.23
N LYS A 20 -9.44 8.73 1.30
CA LYS A 20 -9.76 8.81 -0.12
C LYS A 20 -10.60 7.59 -0.50
N VAL A 21 -11.71 7.81 -1.20
CA VAL A 21 -12.53 6.75 -1.77
C VAL A 21 -12.87 7.06 -3.22
N LEU A 22 -13.26 6.04 -3.97
CA LEU A 22 -13.78 6.22 -5.32
C LEU A 22 -15.12 6.96 -5.28
N TYR A 23 -15.28 7.91 -6.21
CA TYR A 23 -16.51 8.67 -6.36
C TYR A 23 -17.62 7.83 -6.98
N ASN A 24 -17.30 7.03 -8.01
CA ASN A 24 -18.30 6.25 -8.74
C ASN A 24 -18.49 4.85 -8.12
N PRO A 25 -19.71 4.49 -7.70
CA PRO A 25 -20.00 3.16 -7.14
C PRO A 25 -19.62 1.99 -8.06
N SER A 26 -19.67 2.16 -9.39
CA SER A 26 -19.33 1.09 -10.33
C SER A 26 -17.84 0.74 -10.34
N GLU A 27 -16.99 1.65 -9.86
CA GLU A 27 -15.53 1.50 -9.81
C GLU A 27 -15.05 0.76 -8.56
N TYR A 28 -15.95 0.40 -7.64
CA TYR A 28 -15.64 -0.38 -6.42
C TYR A 28 -15.20 -1.84 -6.69
N LYS A 29 -14.74 -2.12 -7.91
CA LYS A 29 -14.12 -3.37 -8.34
C LYS A 29 -12.60 -3.37 -8.17
N ARG A 30 -11.99 -2.19 -7.96
CA ARG A 30 -10.55 -2.06 -7.71
C ARG A 30 -10.16 -2.67 -6.35
N HIS A 31 -8.90 -3.06 -6.21
CA HIS A 31 -8.38 -3.55 -4.92
C HIS A 31 -8.14 -2.42 -3.91
N ASP A 32 -8.04 -1.17 -4.37
CA ASP A 32 -7.75 0.03 -3.57
C ASP A 32 -8.91 1.04 -3.57
N CYS A 33 -10.14 0.58 -3.31
CA CYS A 33 -11.34 1.44 -3.36
C CYS A 33 -11.41 2.50 -2.26
N GLY A 34 -10.65 2.31 -1.17
CA GLY A 34 -10.56 3.24 -0.05
C GLY A 34 -9.15 3.22 0.52
N VAL A 35 -8.56 4.39 0.73
CA VAL A 35 -7.21 4.55 1.28
C VAL A 35 -7.24 5.55 2.42
N LEU A 36 -6.89 5.06 3.62
CA LEU A 36 -6.75 5.85 4.84
C LEU A 36 -5.28 6.22 5.05
N TYR A 37 -4.99 7.51 5.10
CA TYR A 37 -3.69 8.06 5.47
C TYR A 37 -3.77 8.61 6.89
N PHE A 38 -2.75 8.31 7.69
CA PHE A 38 -2.60 8.73 9.08
C PHE A 38 -1.11 8.80 9.42
N GLU A 39 -0.76 9.47 10.51
CA GLU A 39 0.63 9.62 10.95
C GLU A 39 1.16 8.37 11.65
N ARG A 40 2.46 8.07 11.49
CA ARG A 40 3.07 6.86 12.06
C ARG A 40 2.93 6.76 13.58
N CYS A 41 2.94 7.89 14.29
CA CYS A 41 2.76 7.96 15.74
C CYS A 41 1.39 7.45 16.20
N ASP A 42 0.38 7.48 15.33
CA ASP A 42 -0.99 7.09 15.65
C ASP A 42 -1.30 5.64 15.30
N SER A 43 -0.30 4.89 14.80
CA SER A 43 -0.48 3.54 14.24
C SER A 43 -1.16 2.55 15.18
N GLU A 44 -0.82 2.55 16.48
CA GLU A 44 -1.44 1.66 17.46
C GLU A 44 -2.94 1.96 17.61
N VAL A 45 -3.31 3.23 17.77
CA VAL A 45 -4.71 3.68 17.88
C VAL A 45 -5.47 3.36 16.60
N VAL A 46 -4.90 3.68 15.44
CA VAL A 46 -5.54 3.45 14.15
C VAL A 46 -5.75 1.96 13.89
N PHE A 47 -4.78 1.10 14.18
CA PHE A 47 -4.95 -0.35 14.01
C PHE A 47 -6.02 -0.92 14.95
N GLY A 48 -6.10 -0.44 16.19
CA GLY A 48 -7.18 -0.81 17.11
C GLY A 48 -8.57 -0.41 16.58
N VAL A 49 -8.71 0.86 16.15
CA VAL A 49 -9.95 1.37 15.54
C VAL A 49 -10.33 0.58 14.30
N MET A 50 -9.38 0.31 13.40
CA MET A 50 -9.61 -0.45 12.18
C MET A 50 -10.00 -1.90 12.47
N GLN A 51 -9.44 -2.53 13.51
CA GLN A 51 -9.85 -3.87 13.94
C GLN A 51 -11.32 -3.88 14.36
N THR A 52 -11.76 -2.92 15.19
CA THR A 52 -13.16 -2.80 15.61
C THR A 52 -14.09 -2.60 14.41
N ILE A 53 -13.73 -1.71 13.48
CA ILE A 53 -14.54 -1.43 12.28
C ILE A 53 -14.62 -2.66 11.39
N TYR A 54 -13.49 -3.34 11.17
CA TYR A 54 -13.43 -4.53 10.32
C TYR A 54 -14.32 -5.66 10.85
N LEU A 55 -14.25 -5.95 12.15
CA LEU A 55 -15.07 -7.00 12.77
C LEU A 55 -16.57 -6.71 12.63
N ALA A 56 -16.99 -5.45 12.80
CA ALA A 56 -18.38 -5.05 12.67
C ALA A 56 -18.89 -4.98 11.21
N ASN A 57 -17.99 -4.82 10.24
CA ASN A 57 -18.34 -4.52 8.84
C ASN A 57 -17.74 -5.51 7.83
N ARG A 58 -17.34 -6.71 8.27
CA ARG A 58 -16.61 -7.69 7.45
C ARG A 58 -17.28 -8.00 6.11
N CYS A 59 -18.62 -7.99 6.06
CA CYS A 59 -19.39 -8.24 4.82
C CYS A 59 -19.18 -7.19 3.72
N HIS A 60 -18.61 -6.02 4.05
CA HIS A 60 -18.32 -4.96 3.10
C HIS A 60 -16.90 -5.04 2.51
N PHE A 61 -16.05 -5.93 3.03
CA PHE A 61 -14.68 -6.12 2.54
C PHE A 61 -14.62 -7.27 1.55
N ARG A 62 -14.10 -6.98 0.35
CA ARG A 62 -13.73 -8.02 -0.63
C ARG A 62 -12.40 -8.63 -0.23
N PRO A 63 -12.14 -9.93 -0.45
CA PRO A 63 -10.98 -10.59 0.13
C PRO A 63 -9.63 -10.11 -0.43
N GLU A 64 -9.60 -9.60 -1.65
CA GLU A 64 -8.37 -9.21 -2.33
C GLU A 64 -7.76 -7.92 -1.76
N VAL A 65 -6.42 -7.85 -1.79
CA VAL A 65 -5.64 -6.67 -1.37
C VAL A 65 -4.68 -6.23 -2.48
N PRO A 66 -4.30 -4.94 -2.57
CA PRO A 66 -3.33 -4.47 -3.55
C PRO A 66 -1.96 -5.17 -3.42
N LEU A 67 -1.26 -5.34 -4.54
CA LEU A 67 0.10 -5.88 -4.54
C LEU A 67 1.05 -5.02 -3.69
N PHE A 68 2.12 -5.65 -3.20
CA PHE A 68 3.18 -5.04 -2.38
C PHE A 68 2.77 -4.57 -0.99
N THR A 69 1.48 -4.62 -0.64
CA THR A 69 1.00 -4.25 0.69
C THR A 69 1.15 -5.41 1.68
N LYS A 70 1.24 -5.09 2.97
CA LYS A 70 1.13 -6.06 4.05
C LYS A 70 -0.31 -6.51 4.18
N PHE A 71 -0.56 -7.81 4.01
CA PHE A 71 -1.85 -8.40 4.34
C PHE A 71 -2.12 -8.27 5.85
N LEU A 72 -3.27 -7.70 6.22
CA LEU A 72 -3.75 -7.65 7.60
C LEU A 72 -4.95 -8.57 7.80
N ALA A 73 -5.92 -8.50 6.88
CA ALA A 73 -7.10 -9.35 6.81
C ALA A 73 -7.65 -9.35 5.38
N PRO A 74 -8.60 -10.25 5.02
CA PRO A 74 -9.24 -10.20 3.71
C PRO A 74 -9.86 -8.82 3.43
N GLY A 75 -9.36 -8.12 2.40
CA GLY A 75 -9.75 -6.75 2.03
C GLY A 75 -9.11 -5.62 2.82
N LEU A 76 -8.20 -5.92 3.74
CA LEU A 76 -7.52 -4.94 4.56
C LEU A 76 -6.02 -5.17 4.50
N SER A 77 -5.31 -4.12 4.09
CA SER A 77 -3.86 -4.15 3.95
C SER A 77 -3.23 -2.84 4.39
N PHE A 78 -1.91 -2.85 4.54
CA PHE A 78 -1.14 -1.71 5.02
C PHE A 78 0.13 -1.52 4.20
N ALA A 79 0.52 -0.26 4.01
CA ALA A 79 1.82 0.12 3.50
C ALA A 79 2.21 1.50 4.04
N GLU A 80 3.50 1.75 4.17
CA GLU A 80 4.02 3.09 4.46
C GLU A 80 4.01 3.95 3.19
N GLU A 81 3.68 5.23 3.35
CA GLU A 81 3.80 6.20 2.26
C GLU A 81 5.28 6.28 1.81
N PRO A 82 5.59 6.19 0.51
CA PRO A 82 6.98 6.21 0.05
C PRO A 82 7.72 7.50 0.42
N THR A 83 8.89 7.36 1.07
CA THR A 83 9.78 8.48 1.40
C THR A 83 10.66 8.90 0.23
N GLN A 84 11.09 7.94 -0.61
CA GLN A 84 11.86 8.17 -1.83
C GLN A 84 10.94 8.06 -3.05
N LYS A 85 10.57 9.21 -3.63
CA LYS A 85 9.63 9.28 -4.76
C LYS A 85 10.36 9.54 -6.08
N PHE A 86 9.87 8.93 -7.15
CA PHE A 86 10.41 9.14 -8.51
C PHE A 86 9.80 10.38 -9.18
N THR A 87 8.62 10.81 -8.75
CA THR A 87 7.93 12.00 -9.26
C THR A 87 7.28 12.78 -8.10
N SER A 88 6.88 14.03 -8.37
CA SER A 88 6.20 14.87 -7.38
C SER A 88 4.81 14.34 -6.99
N GLN A 89 4.14 13.61 -7.89
CA GLN A 89 2.84 13.01 -7.67
C GLN A 89 2.91 11.51 -7.93
N GLU A 90 3.08 10.76 -6.85
CA GLU A 90 3.25 9.32 -6.89
C GLU A 90 2.43 8.66 -5.80
N SER A 91 1.72 7.58 -6.15
CA SER A 91 1.06 6.69 -5.20
C SER A 91 1.99 5.53 -4.81
N PHE A 92 1.71 4.87 -3.68
CA PHE A 92 2.45 3.67 -3.27
C PHE A 92 2.59 2.62 -4.39
N GLY A 93 1.48 2.30 -5.08
CA GLY A 93 1.48 1.33 -6.16
C GLY A 93 2.35 1.75 -7.35
N MET A 94 2.31 3.03 -7.72
CA MET A 94 3.18 3.59 -8.77
C MET A 94 4.65 3.46 -8.38
N ASN A 95 5.00 3.80 -7.14
CA ASN A 95 6.37 3.72 -6.64
C ASN A 95 6.92 2.30 -6.73
N ARG A 96 6.21 1.31 -6.16
CA ARG A 96 6.69 -0.09 -6.18
C ARG A 96 6.72 -0.66 -7.60
N CYS A 97 5.77 -0.31 -8.46
CA CYS A 97 5.80 -0.68 -9.87
C CYS A 97 6.97 -0.03 -10.62
N GLN A 98 7.36 1.20 -10.29
CA GLN A 98 8.51 1.87 -10.91
C GLN A 98 9.83 1.17 -10.58
N ILE A 99 10.00 0.71 -9.32
CA ILE A 99 11.19 -0.07 -8.92
C ILE A 99 11.29 -1.36 -9.73
N VAL A 100 10.16 -2.08 -9.86
CA VAL A 100 10.08 -3.29 -10.70
C VAL A 100 10.40 -2.97 -12.17
N ALA A 101 9.82 -1.90 -12.71
CA ALA A 101 10.05 -1.49 -14.09
C ALA A 101 11.53 -1.19 -14.35
N ASN A 102 12.21 -0.49 -13.43
CA ASN A 102 13.64 -0.20 -13.54
C ASN A 102 14.46 -1.49 -13.60
N GLY A 103 14.13 -2.50 -12.79
CA GLY A 103 14.86 -3.77 -12.77
C GLY A 103 14.68 -4.57 -14.05
N LEU A 104 13.45 -4.60 -14.58
CA LEU A 104 13.16 -5.20 -15.89
C LEU A 104 13.93 -4.51 -17.02
N MET A 105 14.01 -3.18 -16.98
CA MET A 105 14.71 -2.39 -17.98
C MET A 105 16.23 -2.59 -17.91
N GLN A 106 16.79 -2.67 -16.70
CA GLN A 106 18.21 -2.98 -16.45
C GLN A 106 18.59 -4.36 -17.00
N ALA A 107 17.82 -5.41 -16.69
CA ALA A 107 18.07 -6.75 -17.21
C ALA A 107 18.00 -6.78 -18.75
N TRP A 108 17.06 -6.01 -19.31
CA TRP A 108 16.93 -5.90 -20.77
C TRP A 108 18.13 -5.21 -21.43
N GLN A 109 18.57 -4.08 -20.88
CA GLN A 109 19.74 -3.33 -21.38
C GLN A 109 21.04 -4.12 -21.30
N ASN A 110 21.18 -4.97 -20.27
CA ASN A 110 22.33 -5.86 -20.10
C ASN A 110 22.34 -7.06 -21.07
N GLY A 111 21.29 -7.20 -21.91
CA GLY A 111 21.18 -8.30 -22.88
C GLY A 111 20.82 -9.66 -22.27
N ASN A 112 20.67 -9.76 -20.94
CA ASN A 112 20.34 -10.99 -20.23
C ASN A 112 18.93 -10.91 -19.64
N ASN A 113 17.96 -11.33 -20.45
CA ASN A 113 16.52 -11.21 -20.17
C ASN A 113 15.88 -12.47 -19.56
N THR A 114 16.67 -13.34 -18.95
CA THR A 114 16.13 -14.56 -18.32
C THR A 114 15.24 -14.21 -17.11
N PRO A 115 14.28 -15.07 -16.74
CA PRO A 115 13.45 -14.83 -15.55
C PRO A 115 14.26 -14.62 -14.26
N GLU A 116 15.34 -15.38 -14.10
CA GLU A 116 16.24 -15.28 -12.95
C GLU A 116 16.97 -13.92 -12.93
N GLU A 117 17.53 -13.50 -14.07
CA GLU A 117 18.25 -12.23 -14.15
C GLU A 117 17.31 -11.03 -13.95
N ARG A 118 16.09 -11.08 -14.50
CA ARG A 118 15.07 -10.07 -14.23
C ARG A 118 14.77 -9.94 -12.74
N LEU A 119 14.61 -11.07 -12.04
CA LEU A 119 14.35 -11.07 -10.61
C LEU A 119 15.55 -10.51 -9.82
N ASN A 120 16.77 -10.88 -10.19
CA ASN A 120 17.99 -10.36 -9.58
C ASN A 120 18.13 -8.84 -9.77
N ALA A 121 17.90 -8.34 -10.99
CA ALA A 121 17.93 -6.91 -11.29
C ALA A 121 16.83 -6.15 -10.51
N ILE A 122 15.62 -6.70 -10.42
CA ILE A 122 14.56 -6.09 -9.59
C ILE A 122 14.97 -6.05 -8.12
N ARG A 123 15.48 -7.14 -7.54
CA ARG A 123 15.98 -7.16 -6.15
C ARG A 123 17.07 -6.11 -5.93
N GLN A 124 17.96 -5.94 -6.90
CA GLN A 124 18.99 -4.92 -6.85
C GLN A 124 18.38 -3.51 -6.82
N GLN A 125 17.35 -3.21 -7.61
CA GLN A 125 16.66 -1.92 -7.58
C GLN A 125 15.99 -1.63 -6.22
N PHE A 126 15.37 -2.65 -5.60
CA PHE A 126 14.84 -2.52 -4.23
C PHE A 126 15.96 -2.23 -3.23
N SER A 127 17.06 -2.98 -3.30
CA SER A 127 18.23 -2.80 -2.43
C SER A 127 18.89 -1.43 -2.59
N GLN A 128 18.93 -0.85 -3.79
CA GLN A 128 19.48 0.49 -4.04
C GLN A 128 18.71 1.60 -3.30
N LEU A 129 17.43 1.36 -3.01
CA LEU A 129 16.57 2.28 -2.25
C LEU A 129 16.51 1.90 -0.76
N GLY A 130 17.27 0.90 -0.32
CA GLY A 130 17.24 0.38 1.05
C GLY A 130 15.98 -0.43 1.38
N ILE A 131 15.10 -0.69 0.42
CA ILE A 131 13.83 -1.39 0.66
C ILE A 131 14.07 -2.90 0.63
N GLU A 132 13.67 -3.61 1.69
CA GLU A 132 13.67 -5.08 1.73
C GLU A 132 12.65 -5.64 0.73
N TRP A 133 13.12 -6.45 -0.23
CA TRP A 133 12.29 -7.02 -1.30
C TRP A 133 11.12 -7.87 -0.76
N GLU A 134 11.32 -8.54 0.37
CA GLU A 134 10.34 -9.36 1.08
C GLU A 134 9.34 -8.52 1.89
N ARG A 135 9.64 -7.25 2.16
CA ARG A 135 8.78 -6.32 2.89
C ARG A 135 8.58 -5.01 2.13
N PRO A 136 8.07 -5.06 0.89
CA PRO A 136 7.93 -3.88 0.05
C PRO A 136 6.89 -2.89 0.58
N TYR A 137 6.10 -3.27 1.59
CA TYR A 137 5.16 -2.40 2.29
C TYR A 137 5.84 -1.43 3.28
N LEU A 138 7.12 -1.62 3.60
CA LEU A 138 7.91 -0.70 4.41
C LEU A 138 8.81 0.16 3.52
N ASN A 139 9.23 1.31 4.04
CA ASN A 139 10.33 2.08 3.47
C ASN A 139 11.68 1.47 3.87
N GLY A 140 12.74 1.82 3.12
CA GLY A 140 14.11 1.49 3.49
C GLY A 140 14.58 2.31 4.69
N GLU A 141 15.52 1.73 5.45
CA GLU A 141 16.24 2.42 6.54
C GLU A 141 17.26 3.45 6.03
#